data_AF-A0A401Q946-F1
#
_entry.id   AF-A0A401Q946-F1
#
_cell.length_a   1.000
_cell.length_b   1.000
_cell.length_c   1.000
_cell.angle_alpha   90.00
_cell.angle_beta   90.00
_cell.angle_gamma   90.00
#
_symmetry.space_group_name_H-M   'P 1'
#
loop_
_entity.id
_entity.type
_entity.pdbx_description
1 polymer ?
#
loop_
_entity_poly.entity_id
_entity_poly.type
_entity_poly.pdbx_seq_one_letter_code
_entity_poly.pdbx_strand_id
1 'polypeptide(L)'
;AGGVVGIDMEWRPTFGVLTNTRVSVIQIAMKDCVYLLDLPQLVKQSESECRRAELTHFIQTLFTDQTITKLGYATAGDLQTLSTAYPMLKDVVQFTAGVLDLLNVHKEVCPWPAGHISYLD
;
A
#
# COMPACT_ATOMS: atom_id res chain seq x y z
N ALA A 1 1.69 -21.78 -3.42
CA ALA A 1 0.26 -21.69 -3.06
C ALA A 1 -0.03 -20.23 -2.81
N GLY A 2 -1.08 -19.70 -3.45
CA GLY A 2 -1.49 -18.31 -3.30
C GLY A 2 -2.21 -18.05 -1.97
N GLY A 3 -2.22 -16.80 -1.51
CA GLY A 3 -2.82 -16.40 -0.24
C GLY A 3 -3.57 -15.07 -0.34
N VAL A 4 -4.46 -14.81 0.61
CA VAL A 4 -5.18 -13.53 0.72
C VAL A 4 -4.57 -12.74 1.87
N VAL A 5 -4.24 -11.48 1.61
CA VAL A 5 -3.69 -10.55 2.60
C VAL A 5 -4.45 -9.23 2.56
N GLY A 6 -4.67 -8.60 3.72
CA GLY A 6 -5.08 -7.21 3.81
C GLY A 6 -3.86 -6.29 3.76
N ILE A 7 -3.99 -5.15 3.08
CA ILE A 7 -2.95 -4.14 2.95
C ILE A 7 -3.52 -2.77 3.33
N ASP A 8 -2.78 -2.06 4.18
CA ASP A 8 -3.04 -0.68 4.56
C ASP A 8 -1.72 0.08 4.78
N MET A 9 -1.71 1.40 4.65
CA MET A 9 -0.51 2.22 4.77
C MET A 9 -0.76 3.49 5.56
N GLU A 10 0.13 3.77 6.52
CA GLU A 10 0.04 4.95 7.38
C GLU A 10 1.17 5.92 7.08
N TRP A 11 0.84 7.20 6.95
CA TRP A 11 1.82 8.25 6.63
C TRP A 11 2.22 9.06 7.86
N ARG A 12 3.44 9.62 7.83
CA ARG A 12 3.81 10.65 8.81
C ARG A 12 3.10 11.96 8.48
N PRO A 13 2.41 12.58 9.45
CA PRO A 13 1.82 13.90 9.24
C PRO A 13 2.93 14.94 9.03
N THR A 14 2.74 15.82 8.05
CA THR A 14 3.65 16.92 7.74
C THR A 14 3.00 18.23 8.16
N PHE A 15 3.70 19.01 8.99
CA PHE A 15 3.21 20.30 9.49
C PHE A 15 4.15 21.43 9.04
N GLY A 16 3.61 22.45 8.38
CA GLY A 16 4.24 23.77 8.24
C GLY A 16 5.39 23.95 7.24
N VAL A 17 5.90 22.89 6.61
CA VAL A 17 6.92 22.97 5.54
C VAL A 17 6.57 21.98 4.44
N LEU A 18 6.79 22.36 3.17
CA LEU A 18 6.69 21.52 1.95
C LEU A 18 7.62 20.29 2.05
N THR A 19 7.27 19.37 2.93
CA THR A 19 7.93 18.08 3.09
C THR A 19 7.02 17.05 2.47
N ASN A 20 7.58 16.23 1.59
CA ASN A 20 6.81 15.17 0.94
C ASN A 20 6.28 14.22 2.02
N THR A 21 4.96 13.98 2.02
CA THR A 21 4.32 12.96 2.83
C THR A 21 5.01 11.63 2.54
N ARG A 22 5.50 10.96 3.60
CA ARG A 22 6.15 9.66 3.47
C ARG A 22 5.32 8.59 4.16
N VAL A 23 5.18 7.45 3.49
CA VAL A 23 4.66 6.24 4.12
C VAL A 23 5.60 5.89 5.27
N SER A 24 5.02 5.64 6.43
CA SER A 24 5.73 5.31 7.66
C SER A 24 5.58 3.84 8.02
N VAL A 25 4.38 3.29 7.84
CA VAL A 25 4.08 1.89 8.13
C VAL A 25 3.34 1.28 6.95
N ILE A 26 3.76 0.08 6.53
CA ILE A 26 2.91 -0.82 5.74
C ILE A 26 2.36 -1.88 6.68
N GLN A 27 1.05 -2.06 6.67
CA GLN A 27 0.36 -3.10 7.42
C GLN A 27 0.01 -4.25 6.47
N ILE A 28 0.37 -5.48 6.86
CA ILE A 28 0.05 -6.70 6.12
C ILE A 28 -0.74 -7.61 7.03
N ALA A 29 -2.05 -7.67 6.84
CA ALA A 29 -2.95 -8.51 7.61
C ALA A 29 -3.09 -9.89 6.96
N MET A 30 -2.69 -10.92 7.69
CA MET A 30 -2.98 -12.32 7.39
C MET A 30 -4.21 -12.75 8.20
N LYS A 31 -4.65 -14.00 8.01
CA LYS A 31 -5.78 -14.55 8.76
C LYS A 31 -5.61 -14.45 10.29
N ASP A 32 -4.40 -14.73 10.79
CA ASP A 32 -4.16 -14.92 12.22
C ASP A 32 -3.26 -13.83 12.84
N CYS A 33 -2.68 -12.94 12.03
CA CYS A 33 -1.75 -11.93 12.50
C CYS A 33 -1.68 -10.72 11.58
N VAL A 34 -1.13 -9.62 12.09
CA VAL A 34 -0.82 -8.42 11.31
C VAL A 34 0.66 -8.10 11.47
N TYR A 35 1.36 -7.96 10.35
CA TYR A 35 2.73 -7.48 10.31
C TYR A 35 2.74 -5.97 10.09
N LEU A 36 3.52 -5.25 10.89
CA LEU A 36 3.72 -3.81 10.76
C LEU A 36 5.17 -3.56 10.32
N LEU A 37 5.34 -3.03 9.12
CA LEU A 37 6.64 -2.73 8.55
C LEU A 37 6.95 -1.24 8.73
N ASP A 38 7.83 -0.91 9.67
CA ASP A 38 8.37 0.45 9.85
C ASP A 38 9.36 0.75 8.70
N LEU A 39 8.86 1.38 7.63
CA LEU A 39 9.66 1.67 6.44
C LEU A 39 10.84 2.62 6.73
N PRO A 40 10.69 3.72 7.50
CA PRO A 40 11.82 4.55 7.90
C PRO A 40 12.95 3.75 8.56
N GLN A 41 12.62 2.84 9.49
CA GLN A 41 13.61 2.02 10.17
C GLN A 41 14.23 0.99 9.22
N LEU A 42 13.42 0.28 8.43
CA LEU A 42 13.89 -0.71 7.47
C LEU A 42 14.82 -0.10 6.41
N VAL A 43 14.46 1.08 5.88
CA VAL A 43 15.30 1.80 4.93
C VAL A 43 16.59 2.27 5.57
N LYS A 44 16.53 2.80 6.81
CA LYS A 44 17.74 3.17 7.56
C LYS A 44 18.64 1.95 7.81
N GLN A 45 18.08 0.77 8.04
CA GLN A 45 18.83 -0.47 8.25
C GLN A 45 19.34 -1.09 6.96
N SER A 46 18.88 -0.63 5.79
CA SER A 46 19.27 -1.08 4.45
C SER A 46 20.46 -0.30 3.85
N GLU A 47 21.43 0.06 4.69
CA GLU A 47 22.61 0.81 4.24
C GLU A 47 23.49 0.01 3.28
N SER A 48 23.54 -1.32 3.45
CA SER A 48 24.19 -2.20 2.48
C SER A 48 23.30 -2.46 1.27
N GLU A 49 23.92 -2.54 0.08
CA GLU A 49 23.22 -2.84 -1.17
C GLU A 49 22.43 -4.16 -1.09
N CYS A 50 22.99 -5.16 -0.41
CA CYS A 50 22.33 -6.45 -0.19
C CYS A 50 21.00 -6.31 0.58
N ARG A 51 21.00 -5.64 1.74
CA ARG A 51 19.76 -5.46 2.52
C ARG A 51 18.73 -4.59 1.79
N ARG A 52 19.20 -3.61 1.01
CA ARG A 52 18.32 -2.79 0.17
C ARG A 52 17.67 -3.62 -0.93
N ALA A 53 18.43 -4.51 -1.57
CA ALA A 53 17.90 -5.45 -2.55
C ALA A 53 16.88 -6.41 -1.93
N GLU A 54 17.15 -6.93 -0.72
CA GLU A 54 16.20 -7.80 0.00
C GLU A 54 14.89 -7.10 0.32
N LEU A 55 14.93 -5.87 0.88
CA LEU A 55 13.73 -5.08 1.15
C LEU A 55 12.96 -4.78 -0.14
N THR A 56 13.66 -4.37 -1.18
CA THR A 56 13.06 -4.07 -2.49
C THR A 56 12.41 -5.32 -3.08
N HIS A 57 13.10 -6.46 -3.04
CA HIS A 57 12.59 -7.73 -3.53
C HIS A 57 11.37 -8.21 -2.73
N PHE A 58 11.38 -8.07 -1.40
CA PHE A 58 10.24 -8.42 -0.57
C PHE A 58 8.99 -7.62 -0.95
N ILE A 59 9.11 -6.28 -1.05
CA ILE A 59 8.00 -5.41 -1.44
C ILE A 59 7.57 -5.72 -2.89
N GLN A 60 8.52 -6.02 -3.77
CA GLN A 60 8.23 -6.47 -5.13
C GLN A 60 7.37 -7.71 -5.18
N THR A 61 7.81 -8.77 -4.54
CA THR A 61 7.07 -10.03 -4.52
C THR A 61 5.69 -9.83 -3.92
N LEU A 62 5.56 -9.07 -2.83
CA LEU A 62 4.25 -8.77 -2.22
C LEU A 62 3.26 -8.15 -3.23
N PHE A 63 3.69 -7.13 -3.98
CA PHE A 63 2.78 -6.38 -4.86
C PHE A 63 2.63 -6.95 -6.27
N THR A 64 3.60 -7.71 -6.77
CA THR A 64 3.60 -8.23 -8.16
C THR A 64 3.22 -9.70 -8.29
N ASP A 65 3.31 -10.49 -7.21
CA ASP A 65 2.92 -11.91 -7.25
C ASP A 65 1.40 -12.03 -7.43
N GLN A 66 1.00 -12.60 -8.57
CA GLN A 66 -0.39 -12.82 -8.96
C GLN A 66 -1.09 -13.89 -8.12
N THR A 67 -0.33 -14.75 -7.44
CA THR A 67 -0.89 -15.75 -6.53
C THR A 67 -1.29 -15.14 -5.19
N ILE A 68 -0.84 -13.92 -4.88
CA ILE A 68 -1.23 -13.20 -3.66
C ILE A 68 -2.36 -12.21 -4.00
N THR A 69 -3.54 -12.44 -3.42
CA THR A 69 -4.64 -11.47 -3.46
C THR A 69 -4.45 -10.43 -2.34
N LYS A 70 -4.37 -9.16 -2.71
CA LYS A 70 -4.22 -8.03 -1.80
C LYS A 70 -5.56 -7.32 -1.67
N LEU A 71 -6.19 -7.43 -0.51
CA LEU A 71 -7.38 -6.66 -0.17
C LEU A 71 -6.92 -5.31 0.40
N GLY A 72 -7.47 -4.22 -0.09
CA GLY A 72 -7.31 -2.91 0.54
C GLY A 72 -8.46 -1.99 0.14
N TYR A 73 -8.46 -0.75 0.61
CA TYR A 73 -9.55 0.19 0.34
C TYR A 73 -8.98 1.50 -0.20
N ALA A 74 -9.36 1.89 -1.42
CA ALA A 74 -8.81 3.05 -2.12
C ALA A 74 -7.27 3.02 -2.31
N THR A 75 -6.71 1.82 -2.53
CA THR A 75 -5.27 1.53 -2.48
C THR A 75 -4.41 2.28 -3.51
N ALA A 76 -5.03 2.83 -4.56
CA ALA A 76 -4.30 3.57 -5.59
C ALA A 76 -3.54 4.77 -5.01
N GLY A 77 -4.14 5.47 -4.03
CA GLY A 77 -3.50 6.60 -3.34
C GLY A 77 -2.31 6.16 -2.48
N ASP A 78 -2.44 5.04 -1.79
CA ASP A 78 -1.38 4.48 -0.95
C ASP A 78 -0.17 4.08 -1.78
N LEU A 79 -0.41 3.36 -2.87
CA LEU A 79 0.61 2.91 -3.82
C LEU A 79 1.33 4.11 -4.48
N GLN A 80 0.58 5.12 -4.90
CA GLN A 80 1.18 6.35 -5.43
C GLN A 80 2.07 7.04 -4.39
N THR A 81 1.59 7.17 -3.15
CA THR A 81 2.35 7.78 -2.04
C THR A 81 3.60 6.97 -1.72
N LEU A 82 3.51 5.65 -1.68
CA LEU A 82 4.64 4.74 -1.46
C LEU A 82 5.73 4.92 -2.54
N SER A 83 5.34 4.90 -3.81
CA SER A 83 6.27 5.06 -4.94
C SER A 83 6.97 6.43 -4.96
N THR A 84 6.28 7.47 -4.46
CA THR A 84 6.81 8.83 -4.35
C THR A 84 7.77 8.97 -3.16
N ALA A 85 7.41 8.38 -2.01
CA ALA A 85 8.20 8.45 -0.79
C ALA A 85 9.50 7.62 -0.87
N TYR A 86 9.48 6.53 -1.64
CA TYR A 86 10.56 5.56 -1.73
C TYR A 86 10.86 5.22 -3.20
N PRO A 87 11.70 6.02 -3.89
CA PRO A 87 11.96 5.86 -5.33
C PRO A 87 12.50 4.49 -5.75
N MET A 88 13.21 3.78 -4.86
CA MET A 88 13.66 2.40 -5.10
C MET A 88 12.49 1.40 -5.27
N LEU A 89 11.29 1.78 -4.83
CA LEU A 89 10.05 1.01 -4.96
C LEU A 89 9.17 1.50 -6.12
N LYS A 90 9.62 2.46 -6.93
CA LYS A 90 8.76 3.07 -7.97
C LYS A 90 8.29 2.06 -9.01
N ASP A 91 9.23 1.38 -9.65
CA ASP A 91 8.92 0.42 -10.72
C ASP A 91 8.10 -0.76 -10.17
N VAL A 92 8.36 -1.11 -8.91
CA VAL A 92 7.67 -2.17 -8.18
C VAL A 92 6.18 -1.95 -8.08
N VAL A 93 5.81 -0.72 -7.72
CA VAL A 93 4.44 -0.35 -7.43
C VAL A 93 3.64 -0.08 -8.72
N GLN A 94 4.33 0.23 -9.82
CA GLN A 94 3.70 0.42 -11.13
C GLN A 94 3.16 -0.88 -11.74
N PHE A 95 3.77 -2.03 -11.44
CA PHE A 95 3.37 -3.33 -11.98
C PHE A 95 2.60 -4.19 -10.96
N THR A 96 1.76 -3.58 -10.15
CA THR A 96 0.95 -4.28 -9.15
C THR A 96 -0.03 -5.27 -9.81
N ALA A 97 -0.19 -6.43 -9.18
CA ALA A 97 -1.11 -7.46 -9.63
C ALA A 97 -1.88 -8.06 -8.45
N GLY A 98 -3.07 -8.62 -8.68
CA GLY A 98 -3.84 -9.29 -7.63
C GLY A 98 -4.39 -8.35 -6.54
N VAL A 99 -4.45 -7.03 -6.78
CA VAL A 99 -5.09 -6.08 -5.87
C VAL A 99 -6.61 -6.08 -6.10
N LEU A 100 -7.37 -6.34 -5.04
CA LEU A 100 -8.82 -6.16 -4.99
C LEU A 100 -9.12 -4.92 -4.13
N ASP A 101 -9.42 -3.81 -4.80
CA ASP A 101 -9.82 -2.58 -4.14
C ASP A 101 -11.28 -2.68 -3.68
N LEU A 102 -11.47 -2.79 -2.37
CA LEU A 102 -12.76 -2.91 -1.71
C LEU A 102 -13.63 -1.65 -1.87
N LEU A 103 -13.07 -0.49 -2.23
CA LEU A 103 -13.87 0.67 -2.62
C LEU A 103 -14.68 0.38 -3.89
N ASN A 104 -14.10 -0.33 -4.86
CA ASN A 104 -14.80 -0.70 -6.09
C ASN A 104 -15.88 -1.73 -5.79
N VAL A 105 -15.57 -2.73 -4.95
CA VAL A 105 -16.56 -3.71 -4.48
C VAL A 105 -17.71 -3.02 -3.73
N HIS A 106 -17.40 -2.06 -2.83
CA HIS A 106 -18.41 -1.28 -2.12
C HIS A 106 -19.33 -0.58 -3.12
N LYS A 107 -18.79 0.14 -4.10
CA LYS A 107 -19.59 0.85 -5.11
C LYS A 107 -20.52 -0.07 -5.91
N GLU A 108 -20.11 -1.32 -6.15
CA GLU A 108 -20.91 -2.31 -6.87
C GLU A 108 -21.98 -2.99 -5.99
N VAL A 109 -21.63 -3.34 -4.75
CA VAL A 109 -22.50 -4.11 -3.84
C VAL A 109 -23.47 -3.21 -3.06
N CYS A 110 -23.07 -1.98 -2.78
CA CYS A 110 -23.90 -0.94 -2.20
C CYS A 110 -24.07 0.19 -3.23
N PRO A 111 -24.81 -0.03 -4.33
CA PRO A 111 -25.16 1.07 -5.20
C PRO A 111 -25.89 2.08 -4.34
N TRP A 112 -25.39 3.32 -4.33
CA TRP A 112 -26.07 4.43 -3.67
C TRP A 112 -27.55 4.36 -4.06
N PRO A 113 -28.51 4.42 -3.12
CA PRO A 113 -29.91 4.45 -3.48
C PRO A 113 -30.06 5.56 -4.52
N ALA A 114 -30.55 5.21 -5.71
CA ALA A 114 -30.87 6.17 -6.75
C ALA A 114 -31.91 7.15 -6.16
N GLY A 115 -31.45 8.24 -5.54
CA GLY A 115 -32.36 9.10 -4.78
C GLY A 115 -31.80 10.06 -3.72
N HIS A 116 -30.50 10.13 -3.41
CA HIS A 116 -30.02 11.20 -2.52
C HIS A 116 -28.90 12.04 -3.12
N ILE A 117 -29.31 13.28 -3.41
CA ILE A 117 -28.61 14.43 -3.96
C ILE A 117 -27.39 14.83 -3.10
N SER A 118 -26.33 15.18 -3.82
CA SER A 118 -25.12 15.94 -3.47
C SER A 118 -25.11 16.69 -2.14
N TYR A 119 -24.04 16.52 -1.36
CA TYR A 119 -23.28 17.64 -0.80
C TYR A 119 -21.86 17.16 -0.46
N LEU A 120 -20.88 18.04 -0.72
CA LEU A 120 -19.45 17.94 -0.43
C LEU A 120 -18.56 17.38 -1.57
N ASP A 121 -18.55 18.13 -2.68
CA ASP A 121 -17.27 18.58 -3.25
C ASP A 121 -16.84 19.88 -2.55
#